data_AF-A0A183CRL0-F1
#
_entry.id   AF-A0A183CRL0-F1
#
_cell.length_a   1.000
_cell.length_b   1.000
_cell.length_c   1.000
_cell.angle_alpha   90.00
_cell.angle_beta   90.00
_cell.angle_gamma   90.00
#
_symmetry.space_group_name_H-M   'P 1'
#
loop_
_entity.id
_entity.type
_entity.pdbx_description
1 polymer ?
#
loop_
_entity_poly.entity_id
_entity_poly.type
_entity_poly.pdbx_seq_one_letter_code
_entity_poly.pdbx_strand_id
1 'polypeptide(L)'
;MRSKYVAQCFVHGESLKTCLVAVIVPDPDVFPGAVKKALGIEGTMEELCQHELVKKLVLEDMHEVGKKAGLFTFEQAKDICLCAEQFSVENDLLTPTLKSKRPQLKAHFERELCTMYDKLE
;
A
#
# COMPACT_ATOMS: atom_id res chain seq x y z
N MET A 1 -9.91 6.88 -12.48
CA MET A 1 -10.31 6.92 -11.05
C MET A 1 -9.09 6.57 -10.23
N ARG A 2 -8.85 7.25 -9.11
CA ARG A 2 -7.71 7.02 -8.20
C ARG A 2 -8.25 6.87 -6.78
N SER A 3 -7.64 6.01 -5.98
CA SER A 3 -7.94 5.94 -4.54
C SER A 3 -7.64 7.30 -3.90
N LYS A 4 -8.54 7.75 -3.03
CA LYS A 4 -8.41 9.01 -2.27
C LYS A 4 -7.37 8.94 -1.15
N TYR A 5 -6.93 7.73 -0.79
CA TYR A 5 -6.02 7.50 0.33
C TYR A 5 -4.58 7.27 -0.12
N VAL A 6 -4.34 6.95 -1.40
CA VAL A 6 -3.05 6.42 -1.86
C VAL A 6 -2.25 7.50 -2.59
N ALA A 7 -1.10 7.88 -2.02
CA ALA A 7 -0.11 8.73 -2.66
C ALA A 7 0.78 7.94 -3.63
N GLN A 8 1.38 6.85 -3.15
CA GLN A 8 2.27 5.98 -3.94
C GLN A 8 1.91 4.51 -3.70
N CYS A 9 2.12 3.68 -4.72
CA CYS A 9 1.78 2.27 -4.68
C CYS A 9 2.88 1.45 -5.36
N PHE A 10 3.29 0.37 -4.69
CA PHE A 10 4.17 -0.65 -5.23
C PHE A 10 3.49 -2.02 -5.12
N VAL A 11 3.01 -2.55 -6.23
CA VAL A 11 2.42 -3.89 -6.30
C VAL A 11 3.51 -4.91 -6.57
N HIS A 12 3.55 -5.97 -5.77
CA HIS A 12 4.48 -7.07 -5.89
C HIS A 12 3.74 -8.39 -6.09
N GLY A 13 4.24 -9.19 -7.02
CA GLY A 13 3.79 -10.56 -7.27
C GLY A 13 5.01 -11.48 -7.28
N GLU A 14 4.90 -12.60 -6.59
CA GLU A 14 5.93 -13.63 -6.57
C GLU A 14 5.46 -14.85 -7.38
N SER A 15 6.35 -15.40 -8.21
CA SER A 15 6.01 -16.46 -9.17
C SER A 15 5.45 -17.74 -8.52
N LEU A 16 5.78 -17.98 -7.25
CA LEU A 16 5.31 -19.14 -6.48
C LEU A 16 3.98 -18.88 -5.75
N LYS A 17 3.47 -17.64 -5.76
CA LYS A 17 2.27 -17.23 -5.02
C LYS A 17 1.14 -16.96 -6.00
N THR A 18 -0.09 -17.31 -5.61
CA THR A 18 -1.30 -17.16 -6.45
C THR A 18 -1.97 -15.79 -6.31
N CYS A 19 -1.33 -14.86 -5.61
CA CYS A 19 -1.89 -13.55 -5.28
C CYS A 19 -0.83 -12.45 -5.31
N LEU A 20 -1.32 -11.22 -5.41
CA LEU A 20 -0.51 -10.02 -5.35
C LEU A 20 -0.60 -9.41 -3.96
N VAL A 21 0.48 -8.79 -3.51
CA VAL A 21 0.54 -7.95 -2.32
C VAL A 21 0.98 -6.55 -2.74
N ALA A 22 0.70 -5.52 -1.94
CA ALA A 22 1.17 -4.18 -2.27
C ALA A 22 1.65 -3.36 -1.07
N VAL A 23 2.65 -2.52 -1.31
CA VAL A 23 3.09 -1.50 -0.37
C VAL A 23 2.47 -0.18 -0.78
N ILE A 24 1.81 0.47 0.17
CA ILE A 24 1.00 1.65 -0.04
C ILE A 24 1.52 2.77 0.83
N VAL A 25 1.85 3.89 0.20
CA VAL A 25 2.15 5.14 0.90
C VAL A 25 0.86 5.96 0.91
N PRO A 26 0.28 6.23 2.09
CA PRO A 26 -0.91 7.05 2.19
C PRO A 26 -0.62 8.52 1.89
N ASP A 27 -1.64 9.24 1.44
CA ASP A 27 -1.57 10.67 1.19
C ASP A 27 -1.56 11.47 2.51
N PRO A 28 -0.47 12.17 2.87
CA PRO A 28 -0.35 12.80 4.17
C PRO A 28 -1.36 13.91 4.41
N ASP A 29 -1.86 14.55 3.35
CA ASP A 29 -2.79 15.68 3.47
C ASP A 29 -4.24 15.20 3.72
N VAL A 30 -4.60 14.04 3.14
CA VAL A 30 -5.99 13.55 3.16
C VAL A 30 -6.19 12.40 4.16
N PHE A 31 -5.19 11.55 4.31
CA PHE A 31 -5.33 10.27 5.02
C PHE A 31 -5.67 10.43 6.51
N PRO A 32 -4.99 11.25 7.33
CA PRO A 32 -5.29 11.34 8.76
C PRO A 32 -6.72 11.82 9.03
N GLY A 33 -7.17 12.85 8.30
CA GLY A 33 -8.52 13.37 8.43
C GLY A 33 -9.58 12.37 8.00
N ALA A 34 -9.31 11.57 6.96
CA ALA A 34 -10.24 10.56 6.50
C ALA A 34 -10.31 9.34 7.42
N VAL A 35 -9.18 8.91 7.99
CA VAL A 35 -9.13 7.84 9.01
C VAL A 35 -9.89 8.28 10.26
N LYS A 36 -9.67 9.51 10.74
CA LYS A 36 -10.44 10.08 11.85
C LYS A 36 -11.94 10.07 11.56
N LYS A 37 -12.35 10.47 10.36
CA LYS A 37 -13.77 10.50 9.97
C LYS A 37 -14.40 9.12 9.84
N ALA A 38 -13.66 8.14 9.33
CA ALA A 38 -14.17 6.80 9.05
C ALA A 38 -14.14 5.88 10.28
N LEU A 39 -13.09 5.98 11.10
CA LEU A 39 -12.79 5.03 12.18
C LEU A 39 -12.72 5.71 13.56
N GLY A 40 -12.69 7.04 13.64
CA GLY A 40 -12.50 7.76 14.91
C GLY A 40 -11.10 7.63 15.49
N ILE A 41 -10.13 7.17 14.69
CA ILE A 41 -8.73 6.96 15.10
C ILE A 41 -7.92 8.20 14.74
N GLU A 42 -7.12 8.67 15.68
CA GLU A 42 -6.20 9.79 15.52
C GLU A 42 -4.81 9.34 15.98
N GLY A 43 -3.76 9.81 15.30
CA GLY A 43 -2.40 9.44 15.61
C GLY A 43 -1.42 10.01 14.58
N THR A 44 -0.14 9.72 14.77
CA THR A 44 0.90 9.99 13.77
C THR A 44 0.72 9.09 12.54
N MET A 45 1.35 9.46 11.42
CA MET A 45 1.27 8.64 10.20
C MET A 45 1.72 7.19 10.45
N GLU A 46 2.76 7.01 11.26
CA GLU A 46 3.30 5.70 11.63
C GLU A 46 2.29 4.88 12.43
N GLU A 47 1.65 5.49 13.43
CA GLU A 47 0.60 4.84 14.23
C GLU A 47 -0.58 4.42 13.34
N LEU A 48 -1.04 5.32 12.48
CA LEU A 48 -2.13 5.04 11.53
C LEU A 48 -1.78 3.90 10.56
N CYS A 49 -0.53 3.82 10.11
CA CYS A 49 -0.06 2.76 9.21
C CYS A 49 0.04 1.39 9.90
N GLN A 50 0.23 1.35 11.21
CA GLN A 50 0.28 0.10 11.99
C GLN A 50 -1.11 -0.43 12.39
N HIS A 51 -2.16 0.37 12.26
CA HIS A 51 -3.52 -0.05 12.60
C HIS A 51 -4.15 -0.94 11.53
N GLU A 52 -4.49 -2.18 11.90
CA GLU A 52 -5.15 -3.15 11.02
C GLU A 52 -6.50 -2.65 10.47
N LEU A 53 -7.26 -1.86 11.25
CA LEU A 53 -8.52 -1.26 10.78
C LEU A 53 -8.29 -0.23 9.66
N VAL A 54 -7.21 0.54 9.77
CA VAL A 54 -6.83 1.54 8.77
C VAL A 54 -6.35 0.86 7.50
N LYS A 55 -5.51 -0.18 7.65
CA LYS A 55 -5.09 -1.06 6.57
C LYS A 55 -6.30 -1.64 5.82
N LYS A 56 -7.29 -2.16 6.53
CA LYS A 56 -8.52 -2.68 5.92
C LYS A 56 -9.30 -1.62 5.15
N LEU A 57 -9.44 -0.42 5.71
CA LEU A 57 -10.12 0.71 5.05
C LEU A 57 -9.47 1.06 3.70
N VAL A 58 -8.15 1.10 3.64
CA VAL A 58 -7.40 1.39 2.40
C VAL A 58 -7.55 0.26 1.40
N LEU A 59 -7.45 -0.99 1.86
CA LEU A 59 -7.59 -2.17 1.01
C LEU A 59 -8.98 -2.23 0.35
N GLU A 60 -10.04 -1.97 1.12
CA GLU A 60 -11.41 -1.93 0.60
C GLU A 60 -11.60 -0.83 -0.45
N ASP A 61 -11.08 0.38 -0.21
CA ASP A 61 -11.13 1.48 -1.19
C ASP A 61 -10.37 1.12 -2.48
N MET A 62 -9.20 0.49 -2.36
CA MET A 62 -8.45 -0.02 -3.51
C MET A 62 -9.24 -1.07 -4.31
N HIS A 63 -9.91 -2.00 -3.63
CA HIS A 63 -10.76 -3.01 -4.28
C HIS A 63 -11.97 -2.38 -4.96
N GLU A 64 -12.62 -1.40 -4.34
CA GLU A 64 -13.73 -0.68 -4.96
C GLU A 64 -13.28 0.06 -6.22
N VAL A 65 -12.14 0.76 -6.17
CA VAL A 65 -11.57 1.46 -7.33
C VAL A 65 -11.19 0.45 -8.42
N GLY A 66 -10.57 -0.67 -8.05
CA GLY A 66 -10.20 -1.74 -8.97
C GLY A 66 -11.41 -2.37 -9.67
N LYS A 67 -12.46 -2.70 -8.92
CA LYS A 67 -13.73 -3.23 -9.48
C LYS A 67 -14.40 -2.22 -10.42
N LYS A 68 -14.44 -0.94 -10.04
CA LYS A 68 -14.97 0.14 -10.90
C LYS A 68 -14.14 0.33 -12.17
N ALA A 69 -12.85 0.03 -12.12
CA ALA A 69 -11.95 0.03 -13.27
C ALA A 69 -12.00 -1.26 -14.10
N GLY A 70 -12.78 -2.26 -13.69
CA GLY A 70 -12.91 -3.55 -14.39
C GLY A 70 -11.78 -4.54 -14.11
N LEU A 71 -10.97 -4.32 -13.08
CA LEU A 71 -9.89 -5.25 -12.72
C LEU A 71 -10.45 -6.56 -12.17
N PHE A 72 -9.88 -7.68 -12.61
CA PHE A 72 -10.21 -8.99 -12.07
C PHE A 72 -9.66 -9.15 -10.65
N THR A 73 -10.24 -10.08 -9.89
CA THR A 73 -9.82 -10.34 -8.50
C THR A 73 -8.34 -10.73 -8.40
N PHE A 74 -7.78 -11.40 -9.40
CA PHE A 74 -6.36 -11.79 -9.42
C PHE A 74 -5.41 -10.61 -9.73
N GLU A 75 -5.92 -9.50 -10.26
CA GLU A 75 -5.16 -8.26 -10.48
C GLU A 75 -5.20 -7.33 -9.26
N GLN A 76 -6.03 -7.66 -8.26
CA GLN A 76 -6.19 -6.88 -7.03
C GLN A 76 -5.30 -7.47 -5.93
N ALA A 77 -4.61 -6.59 -5.19
CA ALA A 77 -3.79 -7.01 -4.06
C ALA A 77 -4.67 -7.68 -2.99
N LYS A 78 -4.26 -8.85 -2.50
CA LYS A 78 -4.95 -9.56 -1.41
C LYS A 78 -4.60 -9.01 -0.04
N ASP A 79 -3.37 -8.55 0.13
CA ASP A 79 -2.92 -7.89 1.34
C ASP A 79 -2.05 -6.67 1.03
N ILE A 80 -2.01 -5.72 1.96
CA ILE A 80 -1.22 -4.50 1.82
C ILE A 80 -0.39 -4.17 3.07
N CYS A 81 0.72 -3.48 2.86
CA CYS A 81 1.51 -2.85 3.91
C CYS A 81 1.39 -1.33 3.76
N LEU A 82 1.05 -0.63 4.83
CA LEU A 82 1.05 0.83 4.85
C LEU A 82 2.43 1.32 5.28
N CYS A 83 3.02 2.21 4.49
CA CYS A 83 4.32 2.82 4.77
C CYS A 83 4.15 4.32 4.96
N ALA A 84 4.52 4.83 6.15
CA ALA A 84 4.46 6.26 6.44
C ALA A 84 5.49 7.07 5.65
N GLU A 85 6.61 6.45 5.26
CA GLU A 85 7.68 7.10 4.51
C GLU A 85 7.37 7.11 3.00
N GLN A 86 7.53 8.27 2.37
CA GLN A 86 7.35 8.40 0.92
C GLN A 86 8.55 7.81 0.17
N PHE A 87 8.29 7.19 -0.98
CA PHE A 87 9.37 6.80 -1.89
C PHE A 87 9.98 8.06 -2.48
N SER A 88 11.28 8.21 -2.36
CA SER A 88 12.01 9.38 -2.82
C SER A 88 13.27 8.97 -3.59
N VAL A 89 13.93 9.94 -4.20
CA VAL A 89 15.26 9.72 -4.79
C VAL A 89 16.32 9.61 -3.67
N GLU A 90 16.07 10.27 -2.53
CA GLU A 90 16.97 10.32 -1.37
C GLU A 90 17.06 8.99 -0.64
N ASN A 91 15.96 8.24 -0.52
CA ASN A 91 15.94 6.88 0.04
C ASN A 91 16.22 5.78 -1.00
N ASP A 92 16.72 6.16 -2.19
CA ASP A 92 17.05 5.26 -3.30
C ASP A 92 15.87 4.41 -3.82
N LEU A 93 14.62 4.76 -3.50
CA LEU A 93 13.43 4.01 -3.95
C LEU A 93 12.88 4.51 -5.28
N LEU A 94 13.24 5.73 -5.70
CA LEU A 94 12.91 6.30 -7.00
C LEU A 94 14.14 6.56 -7.86
N THR A 95 13.98 6.52 -9.17
CA THR A 95 14.94 7.06 -10.14
C THR A 95 14.94 8.59 -10.06
N PRO A 96 15.98 9.28 -10.57
CA PRO A 96 15.96 10.74 -10.71
C PRO A 96 14.75 11.27 -11.52
N THR A 97 14.15 10.41 -12.35
CA THR A 97 12.92 10.68 -13.11
C THR A 97 11.63 10.29 -12.37
N LEU A 98 11.70 10.08 -11.06
CA LEU A 98 10.58 9.75 -10.17
C LEU A 98 9.86 8.43 -10.49
N LYS A 99 10.55 7.49 -11.16
CA LYS A 99 10.01 6.14 -11.40
C LYS A 99 10.44 5.20 -10.28
N SER A 100 9.53 4.32 -9.86
CA SER A 100 9.81 3.31 -8.84
C SER A 100 10.95 2.36 -9.25
N LYS A 101 11.97 2.27 -8.41
CA LYS A 101 13.08 1.33 -8.53
C LYS A 101 12.65 -0.03 -7.95
N ARG A 102 12.02 -0.86 -8.78
CA ARG A 102 11.41 -2.13 -8.33
C ARG A 102 12.35 -3.07 -7.56
N PRO A 103 13.61 -3.29 -7.97
CA PRO A 103 14.53 -4.15 -7.20
C PRO A 103 14.83 -3.59 -5.80
N GLN A 104 15.02 -2.28 -5.70
CA GLN A 104 15.28 -1.57 -4.45
C GLN A 104 14.07 -1.59 -3.52
N LEU A 105 12.87 -1.32 -4.05
CA LEU A 105 11.61 -1.45 -3.32
C LEU A 105 11.39 -2.87 -2.80
N LYS A 106 11.65 -3.89 -3.64
CA LYS A 106 11.57 -5.29 -3.20
C LYS A 106 12.52 -5.57 -2.03
N ALA A 107 13.78 -5.15 -2.15
CA ALA A 107 14.79 -5.38 -1.12
C ALA A 107 14.50 -4.62 0.19
N HIS A 108 13.99 -3.39 0.07
CA HIS A 108 13.63 -2.56 1.23
C HIS A 108 12.46 -3.14 2.01
N PHE A 109 11.39 -3.54 1.31
CA PHE A 109 10.17 -4.08 1.91
C PHE A 109 10.16 -5.62 1.98
N GLU A 110 11.30 -6.29 1.85
CA GLU A 110 11.37 -7.76 1.74
C GLU A 110 10.68 -8.46 2.93
N ARG A 111 10.94 -7.97 4.15
CA ARG A 111 10.37 -8.54 5.38
C ARG A 111 8.85 -8.39 5.42
N GLU A 112 8.34 -7.21 5.09
CA GLU A 112 6.90 -6.94 5.04
C GLU A 112 6.22 -7.77 3.94
N LEU A 113 6.84 -7.89 2.76
CA LEU A 113 6.35 -8.71 1.66
C LEU A 113 6.27 -10.19 2.04
N CYS A 114 7.33 -10.75 2.63
CA CYS A 114 7.33 -12.12 3.13
C CYS A 114 6.25 -12.33 4.19
N THR A 115 6.14 -11.42 5.17
CA THR A 115 5.13 -11.49 6.23
C THR A 115 3.70 -11.47 5.66
N MET A 116 3.44 -10.66 4.63
CA MET A 116 2.13 -10.64 3.97
C MET A 116 1.84 -11.96 3.25
N TYR A 117 2.82 -12.54 2.54
CA TYR A 117 2.62 -13.83 1.90
C TYR A 117 2.44 -14.97 2.89
N ASP A 118 3.20 -15.00 3.98
CA ASP A 118 3.07 -16.02 5.03
C ASP A 118 1.69 -15.97 5.71
N LYS A 119 1.09 -14.77 5.84
CA LYS A 119 -0.29 -14.61 6.35
C LYS A 119 -1.36 -15.11 5.38
N LEU A 120 -1.04 -15.21 4.09
CA LEU A 120 -1.95 -15.59 3.02
C LEU A 120 -1.84 -17.07 2.62
N GLU A 121 -0.87 -17.81 3.20
CA GLU A 121 -0.71 -19.26 3.08
C GLU A 121 -1.52 -20.01 4.15
#